data_AF-A0A5J4PIK9-F1
#
_entry.id   AF-A0A5J4PIK9-F1
#
_cell.length_a   1.000
_cell.length_b   1.000
_cell.length_c   1.000
_cell.angle_alpha   90.00
_cell.angle_beta   90.00
_cell.angle_gamma   90.00
#
_symmetry.space_group_name_H-M   'P 1'
#
loop_
_entity.id
_entity.type
_entity.pdbx_description
1 polymer ?
#
loop_
_entity_poly.entity_id
_entity_poly.type
_entity_poly.pdbx_seq_one_letter_code
_entity_poly.pdbx_strand_id
1 'polypeptide(L)'
;IVENTPSTVLIVEDNKDLVNLLKCRKVLTYKYALGLHNLAPVNLSGLEERINSAKSRDLIRRLNEATVTEVTISSTYEVPQPASKVIIRKDRLDVIDMIAKEGVSKGAYPGCQIVVFKDGEVVYDKCFGTHTGGNSKKVTPTDIYDVASLSKTSATLLAVMKLYDRRLLRLSDKLSDHLSILKGTDKEYLTIDDALFHQTGLPATIPYYQKVIDESSYTGALFSKKRSAKYSIRITPSSYAQPSRLKSEYVSETFKTGYTMQITDNLWLNDSFKEVAMQEIINTPLKDKRYRYSCINFILLQQIVERLSG
;
A
#
# COMPACT_ATOMS: atom_id res chain seq x y z
N ILE A 1 0.49 10.90 -6.86
CA ILE A 1 1.48 9.93 -6.40
C ILE A 1 0.77 8.61 -6.12
N VAL A 2 0.59 7.73 -7.12
CA VAL A 2 0.65 6.27 -6.90
C VAL A 2 0.99 5.60 -8.24
N GLU A 3 2.27 5.24 -8.36
CA GLU A 3 2.88 4.56 -9.50
C GLU A 3 2.53 3.06 -9.58
N ASN A 4 2.76 2.50 -10.77
CA ASN A 4 2.46 1.15 -11.17
C ASN A 4 3.60 0.19 -10.86
N THR A 5 3.29 -0.92 -10.20
CA THR A 5 3.73 -2.30 -10.52
C THR A 5 3.18 -3.25 -9.44
N PRO A 6 2.81 -4.50 -9.78
CA PRO A 6 2.45 -5.50 -8.78
C PRO A 6 3.73 -6.00 -8.09
N SER A 7 4.23 -5.22 -7.14
CA SER A 7 5.36 -5.57 -6.31
C SER A 7 4.88 -6.42 -5.14
N THR A 8 5.29 -7.68 -5.08
CA THR A 8 5.24 -8.42 -3.81
C THR A 8 6.66 -8.40 -3.26
N VAL A 9 6.94 -7.43 -2.37
CA VAL A 9 8.12 -7.50 -1.50
C VAL A 9 7.68 -8.30 -0.27
N LEU A 10 8.12 -9.55 -0.18
CA LEU A 10 7.93 -10.37 1.02
C LEU A 10 9.08 -10.08 1.97
N ILE A 11 8.86 -9.15 2.91
CA ILE A 11 9.67 -9.09 4.13
C ILE A 11 9.00 -10.07 5.08
N VAL A 12 9.64 -11.20 5.33
CA VAL A 12 9.17 -12.18 6.32
C VAL A 12 9.72 -11.75 7.67
N GLU A 13 8.89 -11.05 8.44
CA GLU A 13 9.07 -10.89 9.88
C GLU A 13 7.98 -11.67 10.61
N ASP A 14 8.38 -12.34 11.69
CA ASP A 14 7.56 -13.22 12.50
C ASP A 14 6.42 -12.43 13.16
N ASN A 15 5.19 -12.62 12.67
CA ASN A 15 3.99 -12.19 13.39
C ASN A 15 2.80 -13.06 12.99
N LYS A 16 2.28 -13.80 13.96
CA LYS A 16 0.97 -14.45 13.89
C LYS A 16 -0.09 -13.35 13.91
N ASP A 17 -0.63 -12.98 12.76
CA ASP A 17 -2.05 -12.60 12.63
C ASP A 17 -2.50 -12.53 11.16
N LEU A 18 -3.49 -13.37 10.85
CA LEU A 18 -3.99 -13.68 9.50
C LEU A 18 -5.36 -13.01 9.29
N VAL A 19 -5.45 -11.73 8.89
CA VAL A 19 -6.72 -11.19 8.33
C VAL A 19 -6.53 -10.02 7.34
N ASN A 20 -7.21 -10.15 6.18
CA ASN A 20 -7.63 -9.11 5.21
C ASN A 20 -6.92 -8.97 3.83
N LEU A 21 -6.93 -10.05 3.03
CA LEU A 21 -6.59 -10.03 1.59
C LEU A 21 -7.62 -9.35 0.66
N LEU A 22 -8.86 -9.13 1.09
CA LEU A 22 -9.91 -8.56 0.22
C LEU A 22 -9.77 -7.05 -0.07
N LYS A 23 -9.05 -6.30 0.78
CA LYS A 23 -8.91 -4.84 0.65
C LYS A 23 -7.81 -4.42 -0.33
N CYS A 24 -6.71 -5.17 -0.41
CA CYS A 24 -5.60 -4.91 -1.34
C CYS A 24 -6.01 -4.96 -2.81
N ARG A 25 -7.02 -5.79 -3.15
CA ARG A 25 -7.53 -5.97 -4.53
C ARG A 25 -8.20 -4.70 -5.09
N LYS A 26 -8.84 -3.89 -4.25
CA LYS A 26 -9.51 -2.65 -4.69
C LYS A 26 -8.51 -1.54 -5.01
N VAL A 27 -7.44 -1.40 -4.20
CA VAL A 27 -6.44 -0.34 -4.37
C VAL A 27 -5.62 -0.53 -5.65
N LEU A 28 -5.18 -1.77 -5.95
CA LEU A 28 -4.46 -2.10 -7.18
C LEU A 28 -5.29 -1.83 -8.45
N THR A 29 -6.61 -1.91 -8.32
CA THR A 29 -7.56 -1.70 -9.40
C THR A 29 -7.74 -0.21 -9.76
N TYR A 30 -7.63 0.70 -8.79
CA TYR A 30 -7.68 2.15 -9.04
C TYR A 30 -6.40 2.70 -9.70
N LYS A 31 -5.24 2.07 -9.45
CA LYS A 31 -3.94 2.48 -10.02
C LYS A 31 -3.87 2.28 -11.54
N TYR A 32 -4.46 1.20 -12.06
CA TYR A 32 -4.47 0.87 -13.49
C TYR A 32 -5.35 1.83 -14.32
N ALA A 33 -6.32 2.49 -13.70
CA ALA A 33 -7.26 3.40 -14.36
C ALA A 33 -6.68 4.80 -14.65
N LEU A 34 -5.54 5.16 -14.05
CA LEU A 34 -4.94 6.50 -14.11
C LEU A 34 -3.86 6.64 -15.21
N GLY A 35 -3.82 5.76 -16.21
CA GLY A 35 -3.25 6.10 -17.52
C GLY A 35 -1.88 5.52 -17.90
N LEU A 36 -1.67 4.20 -17.84
CA LEU A 36 -0.60 3.54 -18.61
C LEU A 36 -1.17 2.88 -19.88
N HIS A 37 -1.17 3.61 -20.99
CA HIS A 37 -1.82 3.21 -22.25
C HIS A 37 -0.89 2.52 -23.28
N ASN A 38 0.13 1.77 -22.83
CA ASN A 38 0.89 0.89 -23.74
C ASN A 38 1.33 -0.44 -23.09
N LEU A 39 0.43 -1.07 -22.32
CA LEU A 39 0.62 -2.43 -21.80
C LEU A 39 -0.21 -3.42 -22.61
N ALA A 40 0.47 -4.44 -23.17
CA ALA A 40 -0.20 -5.63 -23.64
C ALA A 40 -1.00 -6.21 -22.46
N PRO A 41 -2.34 -6.34 -22.57
CA PRO A 41 -3.16 -6.74 -21.44
C PRO A 41 -2.77 -8.15 -21.00
N VAL A 42 -2.22 -8.26 -19.79
CA VAL A 42 -2.08 -9.54 -19.09
C VAL A 42 -3.46 -10.19 -19.04
N ASN A 43 -3.55 -11.49 -19.31
CA ASN A 43 -4.83 -12.17 -19.27
C ASN A 43 -5.32 -12.29 -17.82
N LEU A 44 -6.23 -11.39 -17.44
CA LEU A 44 -6.80 -11.27 -16.10
C LEU A 44 -7.94 -12.29 -15.87
N SER A 45 -8.34 -13.07 -16.89
CA SER A 45 -9.32 -14.14 -16.69
C SER A 45 -8.75 -15.16 -15.71
N GLY A 46 -9.52 -15.54 -14.69
CA GLY A 46 -9.10 -16.46 -13.64
C GLY A 46 -7.95 -15.99 -12.75
N LEU A 47 -7.49 -14.74 -12.83
CA LEU A 47 -6.41 -14.24 -11.96
C LEU A 47 -6.81 -14.27 -10.48
N GLU A 48 -8.09 -14.00 -10.20
CA GLU A 48 -8.71 -14.18 -8.88
C GLU A 48 -8.57 -15.60 -8.34
N GLU A 49 -8.90 -16.57 -9.18
CA GLU A 49 -8.86 -18.00 -8.87
C GLU A 49 -7.42 -18.49 -8.75
N ARG A 50 -6.50 -17.97 -9.57
CA ARG A 50 -5.07 -18.29 -9.50
C ARG A 50 -4.40 -17.68 -8.28
N ILE A 51 -4.69 -16.42 -7.93
CA ILE A 51 -4.11 -15.76 -6.74
C ILE A 51 -4.70 -16.31 -5.44
N ASN A 52 -6.00 -16.65 -5.41
CA ASN A 52 -6.69 -17.13 -4.20
C ASN A 52 -6.99 -18.64 -4.21
N SER A 53 -6.27 -19.42 -5.01
CA SER A 53 -6.40 -20.88 -4.99
C SER A 53 -5.90 -21.45 -3.65
N ALA A 54 -6.40 -22.63 -3.26
CA ALA A 54 -5.82 -23.40 -2.17
C ALA A 54 -4.32 -23.63 -2.38
N LYS A 55 -3.89 -23.74 -3.65
CA LYS A 55 -2.50 -23.91 -4.04
C LYS A 55 -1.65 -22.67 -3.78
N SER A 56 -2.16 -21.46 -4.05
CA SER A 56 -1.45 -20.20 -3.77
C SER A 56 -1.38 -19.90 -2.27
N ARG A 57 -2.42 -20.28 -1.52
CA ARG A 57 -2.39 -20.25 -0.04
C ARG A 57 -1.38 -21.24 0.53
N ASP A 58 -1.33 -22.46 0.00
CA ASP A 58 -0.30 -23.43 0.36
C ASP A 58 1.11 -22.95 -0.01
N LEU A 59 1.27 -22.29 -1.17
CA LEU A 59 2.53 -21.70 -1.60
C LEU A 59 3.01 -20.61 -0.63
N ILE A 60 2.11 -19.70 -0.23
CA ILE A 60 2.38 -18.65 0.78
C ILE A 60 2.71 -19.29 2.13
N ARG A 61 1.94 -20.29 2.57
CA ARG A 61 2.21 -21.02 3.81
C ARG A 61 3.58 -21.68 3.78
N ARG A 62 3.94 -22.37 2.69
CA ARG A 62 5.23 -23.04 2.50
C ARG A 62 6.39 -22.04 2.41
N LEU A 63 6.18 -20.86 1.84
CA LEU A 63 7.13 -19.74 1.90
C LEU A 63 7.35 -19.29 3.35
N ASN A 64 6.27 -19.06 4.10
CA ASN A 64 6.35 -18.67 5.50
C ASN A 64 7.03 -19.76 6.35
N GLU A 65 6.69 -21.04 6.15
CA GLU A 65 7.30 -22.17 6.86
C GLU A 65 8.76 -22.43 6.47
N ALA A 66 9.15 -22.09 5.23
CA ALA A 66 10.54 -22.17 4.79
C ALA A 66 11.38 -21.03 5.39
N THR A 67 10.76 -19.90 5.73
CA THR A 67 11.41 -18.66 6.19
C THR A 67 11.40 -18.49 7.72
N VAL A 68 10.43 -19.07 8.43
CA VAL A 68 10.38 -19.03 9.91
C VAL A 68 11.44 -19.97 10.52
N THR A 69 12.33 -19.38 11.32
CA THR A 69 13.14 -20.08 12.31
C THR A 69 12.59 -19.70 13.69
N GLU A 70 12.42 -20.69 14.56
CA GLU A 70 11.93 -20.54 15.94
C GLU A 70 12.76 -19.49 16.72
N VAL A 71 12.16 -18.36 17.07
CA VAL A 71 12.79 -17.33 17.90
C VAL A 71 12.54 -17.65 19.36
N THR A 72 13.55 -18.21 20.05
CA THR A 72 13.58 -18.22 21.52
C THR A 72 14.20 -16.90 21.98
N ILE A 73 13.37 -15.98 22.49
CA ILE A 73 13.85 -14.71 23.06
C ILE A 73 14.43 -14.98 24.45
N SER A 74 15.76 -15.10 24.52
CA SER A 74 16.52 -15.00 25.78
C SER A 74 16.74 -13.52 26.10
N SER A 75 16.24 -13.06 27.25
CA SER A 75 16.29 -11.67 27.69
C SER A 75 17.70 -11.23 28.09
N THR A 76 18.49 -10.71 27.14
CA THR A 76 19.60 -9.80 27.42
C THR A 76 19.90 -9.00 26.15
N TYR A 77 19.63 -7.70 26.19
CA TYR A 77 19.93 -6.77 25.11
C TYR A 77 21.41 -6.38 25.19
N GLU A 78 22.26 -7.03 24.40
CA GLU A 78 23.59 -6.53 24.04
C GLU A 78 23.66 -6.35 22.52
N VAL A 79 24.24 -5.24 22.08
CA VAL A 79 24.46 -4.92 20.66
C VAL A 79 25.48 -5.92 20.10
N PRO A 80 25.15 -6.77 19.10
CA PRO A 80 26.09 -7.75 18.60
C PRO A 80 27.19 -7.07 17.76
N GLN A 81 28.45 -7.36 18.10
CA GLN A 81 29.61 -7.18 17.22
C GLN A 81 29.49 -8.13 16.01
N PRO A 82 29.94 -7.75 14.79
CA PRO A 82 29.78 -8.60 13.61
C PRO A 82 30.84 -9.71 13.62
N ALA A 83 30.47 -10.88 14.12
CA ALA A 83 31.20 -12.11 13.90
C ALA A 83 30.29 -13.33 14.17
N SER A 84 29.31 -13.58 13.31
CA SER A 84 28.62 -14.86 13.29
C SER A 84 28.53 -15.38 11.87
N LYS A 85 29.28 -16.44 11.58
CA LYS A 85 29.16 -17.19 10.33
C LYS A 85 27.73 -17.75 10.26
N VAL A 86 26.85 -17.07 9.52
CA VAL A 86 25.44 -17.45 9.47
C VAL A 86 25.31 -18.80 8.77
N ILE A 87 24.97 -19.85 9.53
CA ILE A 87 24.72 -21.18 8.99
C ILE A 87 23.25 -21.27 8.61
N ILE A 88 23.00 -21.34 7.30
CA ILE A 88 21.70 -21.69 6.73
C ILE A 88 21.88 -22.91 5.86
N ARG A 89 20.96 -23.87 5.99
CA ARG A 89 21.01 -25.06 5.15
C ARG A 89 20.64 -24.68 3.71
N LYS A 90 21.50 -25.03 2.77
CA LYS A 90 21.35 -24.72 1.35
C LYS A 90 20.07 -25.30 0.74
N ASP A 91 19.66 -26.49 1.19
CA ASP A 91 18.40 -27.15 0.79
C ASP A 91 17.16 -26.28 1.04
N ARG A 92 17.15 -25.47 2.12
CA ARG A 92 16.06 -24.53 2.43
C ARG A 92 16.04 -23.34 1.48
N LEU A 93 17.20 -22.85 1.04
CA LEU A 93 17.28 -21.78 0.05
C LEU A 93 16.85 -22.26 -1.33
N ASP A 94 17.16 -23.50 -1.70
CA ASP A 94 16.72 -24.11 -2.95
C ASP A 94 15.18 -24.28 -3.00
N VAL A 95 14.53 -24.46 -1.85
CA VAL A 95 13.04 -24.45 -1.76
C VAL A 95 12.48 -23.06 -2.11
N ILE A 96 13.14 -21.97 -1.72
CA ILE A 96 12.72 -20.61 -2.07
C ILE A 96 12.78 -20.41 -3.59
N ASP A 97 13.88 -20.81 -4.22
CA ASP A 97 14.02 -20.79 -5.68
C ASP A 97 12.87 -21.55 -6.37
N MET A 98 12.57 -22.76 -5.89
CA MET A 98 11.52 -23.62 -6.45
C MET A 98 10.15 -22.93 -6.36
N ILE A 99 9.80 -22.39 -5.19
CA ILE A 99 8.52 -21.73 -4.98
C ILE A 99 8.42 -20.45 -5.82
N ALA A 100 9.48 -19.64 -5.86
CA ALA A 100 9.50 -18.41 -6.63
C ALA A 100 9.28 -18.68 -8.13
N LYS A 101 10.00 -19.67 -8.67
CA LYS A 101 9.86 -20.14 -10.06
C LYS A 101 8.47 -20.73 -10.32
N GLU A 102 7.91 -21.50 -9.38
CA GLU A 102 6.55 -22.01 -9.51
C GLU A 102 5.53 -20.86 -9.61
N GLY A 103 5.61 -19.85 -8.74
CA GLY A 103 4.72 -18.69 -8.75
C GLY A 103 4.75 -17.92 -10.08
N VAL A 104 5.95 -17.71 -10.64
CA VAL A 104 6.12 -17.12 -11.98
C VAL A 104 5.50 -18.02 -13.05
N SER A 105 5.81 -19.31 -13.05
CA SER A 105 5.31 -20.27 -14.06
C SER A 105 3.79 -20.42 -14.06
N LYS A 106 3.16 -20.28 -12.89
CA LYS A 106 1.70 -20.36 -12.71
C LYS A 106 1.00 -19.02 -12.90
N GLY A 107 1.74 -17.94 -13.18
CA GLY A 107 1.19 -16.61 -13.39
C GLY A 107 0.54 -16.03 -12.14
N ALA A 108 1.05 -16.37 -10.95
CA ALA A 108 0.64 -15.74 -9.69
C ALA A 108 1.17 -14.29 -9.63
N TYR A 109 2.37 -14.07 -10.15
CA TYR A 109 3.01 -12.77 -10.35
C TYR A 109 3.97 -12.85 -11.55
N PRO A 110 4.22 -11.73 -12.26
CA PRO A 110 5.11 -11.73 -13.43
C PRO A 110 6.59 -11.89 -13.05
N GLY A 111 6.97 -11.41 -11.87
CA GLY A 111 8.32 -11.49 -11.31
C GLY A 111 8.37 -10.96 -9.89
N CYS A 112 9.48 -11.21 -9.18
CA CYS A 112 9.72 -10.74 -7.82
C CYS A 112 11.23 -10.71 -7.51
N GLN A 113 11.59 -9.98 -6.46
CA GLN A 113 12.86 -10.14 -5.76
C GLN A 113 12.58 -10.66 -4.35
N ILE A 114 13.38 -11.61 -3.90
CA ILE A 114 13.29 -12.15 -2.54
C ILE A 114 14.64 -11.91 -1.88
N VAL A 115 14.59 -11.24 -0.73
CA VAL A 115 15.75 -10.98 0.12
C VAL A 115 15.49 -11.60 1.49
N VAL A 116 16.46 -12.35 2.01
CA VAL A 116 16.42 -12.92 3.36
C VAL A 116 17.57 -12.34 4.15
N PHE A 117 17.24 -11.78 5.30
CA PHE A 117 18.18 -11.27 6.28
C PHE A 117 18.22 -12.21 7.47
N LYS A 118 19.41 -12.51 7.97
CA LYS A 118 19.61 -13.25 9.22
C LYS A 118 20.85 -12.73 9.92
N ASP A 119 20.72 -12.43 11.20
CA ASP A 119 21.80 -11.95 12.07
C ASP A 119 22.54 -10.73 11.48
N GLY A 120 21.80 -9.81 10.86
CA GLY A 120 22.33 -8.61 10.23
C GLY A 120 22.96 -8.81 8.84
N GLU A 121 23.02 -10.05 8.34
CA GLU A 121 23.59 -10.37 7.04
C GLU A 121 22.51 -10.73 6.01
N VAL A 122 22.72 -10.32 4.76
CA VAL A 122 21.93 -10.80 3.62
C VAL A 122 22.43 -12.20 3.26
N VAL A 123 21.58 -13.19 3.47
CA VAL A 123 21.89 -14.61 3.25
C VAL A 123 21.28 -15.17 1.97
N TYR A 124 20.39 -14.40 1.35
CA TYR A 124 19.76 -14.70 0.08
C TYR A 124 19.27 -13.41 -0.55
N ASP A 125 19.61 -13.16 -1.81
CA ASP A 125 19.09 -12.06 -2.62
C ASP A 125 19.03 -12.53 -4.08
N LYS A 126 17.81 -12.78 -4.58
CA LYS A 126 17.59 -13.25 -5.95
C LYS A 126 16.34 -12.67 -6.57
N CYS A 127 16.42 -12.44 -7.87
CA CYS A 127 15.32 -11.98 -8.72
C CYS A 127 14.79 -13.12 -9.58
N PHE A 128 13.47 -13.09 -9.83
CA PHE A 128 12.74 -14.08 -10.62
C PHE A 128 11.78 -13.38 -11.59
N GLY A 129 11.59 -13.99 -12.76
CA GLY A 129 10.60 -13.53 -13.74
C GLY A 129 10.91 -12.18 -14.39
N THR A 130 9.86 -11.47 -14.79
CA THR A 130 9.91 -10.22 -15.53
C THR A 130 8.91 -9.21 -14.97
N HIS A 131 8.96 -7.97 -15.44
CA HIS A 131 8.13 -6.88 -14.91
C HIS A 131 6.64 -7.08 -15.19
N THR A 132 6.30 -7.58 -16.39
CA THR A 132 4.90 -7.69 -16.85
C THR A 132 4.58 -9.05 -17.48
N GLY A 133 5.46 -10.03 -17.33
CA GLY A 133 5.32 -11.37 -17.93
C GLY A 133 5.87 -11.42 -19.35
N GLY A 134 5.82 -12.61 -19.97
CA GLY A 134 6.33 -12.83 -21.33
C GLY A 134 7.79 -12.37 -21.51
N ASN A 135 8.07 -11.72 -22.64
CA ASN A 135 9.40 -11.22 -23.00
C ASN A 135 9.70 -9.81 -22.46
N SER A 136 8.99 -9.35 -21.42
CA SER A 136 9.26 -8.04 -20.80
C SER A 136 10.59 -8.03 -20.02
N LYS A 137 11.01 -6.83 -19.58
CA LYS A 137 12.26 -6.63 -18.82
C LYS A 137 12.34 -7.59 -17.63
N LYS A 138 13.47 -8.26 -17.46
CA LYS A 138 13.74 -9.10 -16.28
C LYS A 138 13.79 -8.24 -15.02
N VAL A 139 13.35 -8.82 -13.90
CA VAL A 139 13.56 -8.22 -12.59
C VAL A 139 15.06 -8.20 -12.29
N THR A 140 15.53 -7.08 -11.78
CA THR A 140 16.91 -6.83 -11.35
C THR A 140 16.91 -6.30 -9.92
N PRO A 141 18.01 -6.48 -9.15
CA PRO A 141 18.07 -6.06 -7.75
C PRO A 141 17.92 -4.55 -7.52
N THR A 142 18.07 -3.74 -8.56
CA THR A 142 17.95 -2.27 -8.52
C THR A 142 16.59 -1.76 -8.98
N ASP A 143 15.67 -2.66 -9.37
CA ASP A 143 14.32 -2.25 -9.72
C ASP A 143 13.59 -1.74 -8.47
N ILE A 144 12.91 -0.61 -8.61
CA ILE A 144 12.15 0.02 -7.52
C ILE A 144 10.71 -0.45 -7.59
N TYR A 145 10.16 -0.73 -6.41
CA TYR A 145 8.83 -1.28 -6.21
C TYR A 145 7.97 -0.34 -5.36
N ASP A 146 6.73 -0.10 -5.77
CA ASP A 146 5.72 0.48 -4.88
C ASP A 146 5.34 -0.58 -3.84
N VAL A 147 5.70 -0.32 -2.57
CA VAL A 147 5.45 -1.22 -1.42
C VAL A 147 4.08 -0.99 -0.76
N ALA A 148 3.32 -0.02 -1.27
CA ALA A 148 1.94 0.27 -0.89
C ALA A 148 1.73 0.35 0.63
N SER A 149 0.94 -0.57 1.19
CA SER A 149 0.59 -0.49 2.62
C SER A 149 1.74 -0.86 3.56
N LEU A 150 2.83 -1.43 3.06
CA LEU A 150 4.05 -1.60 3.86
C LEU A 150 4.65 -0.24 4.25
N SER A 151 4.40 0.84 3.49
CA SER A 151 4.84 2.20 3.87
C SER A 151 4.34 2.64 5.24
N LYS A 152 3.24 2.05 5.74
CA LYS A 152 2.75 2.30 7.10
C LYS A 152 3.73 1.82 8.15
N THR A 153 4.24 0.59 8.01
CA THR A 153 5.14 -0.04 8.97
C THR A 153 6.59 0.38 8.73
N SER A 154 7.01 0.53 7.47
CA SER A 154 8.38 0.85 7.10
C SER A 154 8.72 2.33 7.10
N ALA A 155 7.73 3.24 7.12
CA ALA A 155 7.97 4.68 7.16
C ALA A 155 7.21 5.36 8.30
N THR A 156 5.87 5.43 8.20
CA THR A 156 5.08 6.24 9.14
C THR A 156 5.21 5.76 10.59
N LEU A 157 5.11 4.45 10.83
CA LEU A 157 5.27 3.87 12.18
C LEU A 157 6.65 4.17 12.76
N LEU A 158 7.73 3.95 11.98
CA LEU A 158 9.09 4.24 12.43
C LEU A 158 9.27 5.71 12.77
N ALA A 159 8.71 6.62 11.97
CA ALA A 159 8.76 8.05 12.24
C ALA A 159 8.00 8.43 13.52
N VAL A 160 6.79 7.88 13.72
CA VAL A 160 6.02 8.07 14.97
C VAL A 160 6.80 7.55 16.18
N MET A 161 7.36 6.34 16.11
CA MET A 161 8.14 5.77 17.20
C MET A 161 9.43 6.55 17.46
N LYS A 162 10.06 7.13 16.43
CA LYS A 162 11.21 8.01 16.60
C LYS A 162 10.87 9.28 17.38
N LEU A 163 9.70 9.87 17.12
CA LEU A 163 9.20 11.03 17.87
C LEU A 163 8.83 10.64 19.32
N TYR A 164 8.27 9.45 19.51
CA TYR A 164 8.01 8.87 20.83
C TYR A 164 9.31 8.71 21.65
N ASP A 165 10.36 8.12 21.08
CA ASP A 165 11.65 7.95 21.74
C ASP A 165 12.29 9.30 22.11
N ARG A 166 12.10 10.31 21.25
CA ARG A 166 12.55 11.69 21.50
C ARG A 166 11.67 12.44 22.50
N ARG A 167 10.63 11.81 23.05
CA ARG A 167 9.65 12.40 23.97
C ARG A 167 8.93 13.63 23.38
N LEU A 168 8.80 13.68 22.05
CA LEU A 168 8.07 14.73 21.34
C LEU A 168 6.57 14.45 21.24
N LEU A 169 6.15 13.20 21.48
CA LEU A 169 4.76 12.78 21.63
C LEU A 169 4.68 11.58 22.59
N ARG A 170 3.50 11.30 23.11
CA ARG A 170 3.14 10.03 23.76
C ARG A 170 2.08 9.34 22.92
N LEU A 171 2.04 8.00 22.93
CA LEU A 171 1.01 7.25 22.19
C LEU A 171 -0.41 7.49 22.72
N SER A 172 -0.52 7.90 23.99
CA SER A 172 -1.78 8.28 24.64
C SER A 172 -2.22 9.73 24.37
N ASP A 173 -1.42 10.53 23.66
CA ASP A 173 -1.81 11.89 23.30
C ASP A 173 -2.99 11.85 22.34
N LYS A 174 -3.86 12.86 22.41
CA LYS A 174 -4.95 13.00 21.44
C LYS A 174 -4.36 13.42 20.10
N LEU A 175 -4.95 12.95 19.01
CA LEU A 175 -4.65 13.45 17.67
C LEU A 175 -4.86 14.96 17.59
N SER A 176 -5.86 15.49 18.32
CA SER A 176 -6.18 16.93 18.37
C SER A 176 -5.18 17.79 19.16
N ASP A 177 -4.34 17.19 20.00
CA ASP A 177 -3.25 17.90 20.68
C ASP A 177 -2.20 18.36 19.66
N HIS A 178 -2.02 17.56 18.60
CA HIS A 178 -1.05 17.81 17.53
C HIS A 178 -1.70 18.39 16.26
N LEU A 179 -2.97 18.04 15.98
CA LEU A 179 -3.74 18.52 14.84
C LEU A 179 -4.94 19.34 15.32
N SER A 180 -4.73 20.64 15.51
CA SER A 180 -5.76 21.56 16.06
C SER A 180 -7.06 21.57 15.26
N ILE A 181 -7.02 21.23 13.97
CA ILE A 181 -8.19 21.14 13.09
C ILE A 181 -9.19 20.04 13.52
N LEU A 182 -8.78 19.10 14.39
CA LEU A 182 -9.66 18.06 14.92
C LEU A 182 -10.41 18.49 16.18
N LYS A 183 -10.08 19.64 16.79
CA LYS A 183 -10.79 20.15 17.97
C LYS A 183 -12.23 20.54 17.63
N GLY A 184 -13.18 20.19 18.48
CA GLY A 184 -14.61 20.41 18.25
C GLY A 184 -15.25 19.42 17.26
N THR A 185 -14.54 18.38 16.84
CA THR A 185 -15.05 17.32 15.96
C THR A 185 -15.27 16.03 16.74
N ASP A 186 -15.97 15.05 16.14
CA ASP A 186 -16.10 13.69 16.72
C ASP A 186 -14.75 12.94 16.83
N LYS A 187 -13.66 13.48 16.27
CA LYS A 187 -12.29 12.93 16.31
C LYS A 187 -11.43 13.53 17.40
N GLU A 188 -11.92 14.53 18.14
CA GLU A 188 -11.13 15.30 19.10
C GLU A 188 -10.42 14.42 20.13
N TYR A 189 -11.09 13.37 20.60
CA TYR A 189 -10.61 12.49 21.66
C TYR A 189 -9.98 11.19 21.16
N LEU A 190 -9.80 11.04 19.84
CA LEU A 190 -9.02 9.93 19.30
C LEU A 190 -7.55 10.12 19.67
N THR A 191 -6.89 9.04 20.02
CA THR A 191 -5.48 9.01 20.44
C THR A 191 -4.58 8.47 19.34
N ILE A 192 -3.26 8.64 19.52
CA ILE A 192 -2.26 8.10 18.59
C ILE A 192 -2.30 6.56 18.57
N ASP A 193 -2.49 5.90 19.70
CA ASP A 193 -2.66 4.44 19.78
C ASP A 193 -3.96 3.94 19.09
N ASP A 194 -5.10 4.63 19.25
CA ASP A 194 -6.34 4.39 18.51
C ASP A 194 -6.06 4.36 16.99
N ALA A 195 -5.25 5.30 16.50
CA ALA A 195 -4.86 5.40 15.09
C ALA A 195 -3.96 4.24 14.66
N LEU A 196 -2.90 3.94 15.42
CA LEU A 196 -1.95 2.86 15.16
C LEU A 196 -2.63 1.48 15.16
N PHE A 197 -3.55 1.24 16.09
CA PHE A 197 -4.26 -0.03 16.22
C PHE A 197 -5.50 -0.15 15.33
N HIS A 198 -5.77 0.84 14.48
CA HIS A 198 -6.94 0.83 13.62
C HIS A 198 -8.29 0.75 14.37
N GLN A 199 -8.38 1.43 15.51
CA GLN A 199 -9.56 1.45 16.41
C GLN A 199 -10.27 2.81 16.48
N THR A 200 -9.89 3.76 15.62
CA THR A 200 -10.50 5.09 15.52
C THR A 200 -11.97 5.10 15.10
N GLY A 201 -12.47 4.03 14.47
CA GLY A 201 -13.79 4.01 13.85
C GLY A 201 -13.86 4.66 12.45
N LEU A 202 -12.75 5.24 11.96
CA LEU A 202 -12.66 5.80 10.61
C LEU A 202 -12.90 4.73 9.53
N PRO A 203 -13.48 5.10 8.36
CA PRO A 203 -13.66 4.13 7.27
C PRO A 203 -12.32 3.70 6.67
N ALA A 204 -12.34 2.62 5.89
CA ALA A 204 -11.12 2.07 5.30
C ALA A 204 -10.44 3.05 4.31
N THR A 205 -11.24 3.84 3.59
CA THR A 205 -10.81 4.77 2.55
C THR A 205 -11.87 5.87 2.36
N ILE A 206 -11.46 7.02 1.82
CA ILE A 206 -12.33 8.08 1.31
C ILE A 206 -12.05 8.22 -0.20
N PRO A 207 -13.09 8.25 -1.06
CA PRO A 207 -12.92 8.34 -2.50
C PRO A 207 -12.61 9.78 -2.95
N TYR A 208 -11.45 10.33 -2.56
CA TYR A 208 -11.06 11.72 -2.85
C TYR A 208 -11.14 12.08 -4.33
N TYR A 209 -10.91 11.11 -5.23
CA TYR A 209 -11.01 11.31 -6.68
C TYR A 209 -12.38 11.86 -7.12
N GLN A 210 -13.47 11.57 -6.38
CA GLN A 210 -14.79 12.09 -6.72
C GLN A 210 -14.87 13.61 -6.62
N LYS A 211 -14.11 14.24 -5.72
CA LYS A 211 -14.07 15.71 -5.60
C LYS A 211 -13.46 16.37 -6.83
N VAL A 212 -12.50 15.67 -7.45
CA VAL A 212 -11.78 16.12 -8.65
C VAL A 212 -12.64 16.00 -9.91
N ILE A 213 -13.64 15.12 -9.92
CA ILE A 213 -14.50 14.92 -11.09
C ILE A 213 -15.61 15.97 -11.09
N ASP A 214 -15.84 16.57 -12.26
CA ASP A 214 -16.97 17.48 -12.51
C ASP A 214 -18.26 16.68 -12.68
N GLU A 215 -19.12 16.68 -11.67
CA GLU A 215 -20.38 15.94 -11.68
C GLU A 215 -21.36 16.43 -12.77
N SER A 216 -21.22 17.67 -13.24
CA SER A 216 -22.03 18.19 -14.35
C SER A 216 -21.65 17.58 -15.70
N SER A 217 -20.49 16.91 -15.78
CA SER A 217 -19.99 16.31 -17.02
C SER A 217 -20.53 14.90 -17.31
N TYR A 218 -21.32 14.31 -16.40
CA TYR A 218 -21.94 13.00 -16.58
C TYR A 218 -23.33 12.95 -15.96
N THR A 219 -24.12 11.92 -16.29
CA THR A 219 -25.48 11.75 -15.74
C THR A 219 -25.67 10.38 -15.09
N GLY A 220 -26.24 10.36 -13.88
CA GLY A 220 -26.45 9.13 -13.11
C GLY A 220 -25.16 8.59 -12.48
N ALA A 221 -25.03 7.26 -12.39
CA ALA A 221 -23.85 6.65 -11.77
C ALA A 221 -22.59 6.83 -12.63
N LEU A 222 -21.46 7.19 -12.01
CA LEU A 222 -20.18 7.34 -12.72
C LEU A 222 -19.65 6.00 -13.28
N PHE A 223 -19.91 4.90 -12.59
CA PHE A 223 -19.38 3.57 -12.92
C PHE A 223 -20.47 2.56 -13.25
N SER A 224 -20.16 1.61 -14.13
CA SER A 224 -20.97 0.46 -14.50
C SER A 224 -20.12 -0.81 -14.58
N LYS A 225 -20.74 -1.98 -14.38
CA LYS A 225 -20.11 -3.29 -14.66
C LYS A 225 -20.17 -3.67 -16.14
N LYS A 226 -21.11 -3.08 -16.90
CA LYS A 226 -21.34 -3.37 -18.32
C LYS A 226 -20.81 -2.23 -19.18
N ARG A 227 -20.05 -2.58 -20.21
CA ARG A 227 -19.60 -1.64 -21.25
C ARG A 227 -20.80 -1.17 -22.07
N SER A 228 -20.85 0.12 -22.39
CA SER A 228 -21.80 0.69 -23.34
C SER A 228 -21.23 1.97 -23.96
N ALA A 229 -21.98 2.60 -24.87
CA ALA A 229 -21.59 3.92 -25.40
C ALA A 229 -21.46 4.97 -24.27
N LYS A 230 -22.32 4.90 -23.25
CA LYS A 230 -22.28 5.78 -22.07
C LYS A 230 -21.13 5.44 -21.12
N TYR A 231 -20.83 4.15 -20.93
CA TYR A 231 -19.73 3.67 -20.08
C TYR A 231 -18.61 3.10 -20.95
N SER A 232 -17.88 3.99 -21.62
CA SER A 232 -16.89 3.65 -22.65
C SER A 232 -15.47 3.48 -22.12
N ILE A 233 -15.12 4.13 -21.01
CA ILE A 233 -13.78 4.10 -20.44
C ILE A 233 -13.64 2.86 -19.56
N ARG A 234 -12.75 1.93 -19.91
CA ARG A 234 -12.49 0.75 -19.09
C ARG A 234 -11.56 1.12 -17.92
N ILE A 235 -12.07 1.05 -16.69
CA ILE A 235 -11.32 1.32 -15.45
C ILE A 235 -10.66 0.03 -14.97
N THR A 236 -11.38 -1.09 -15.08
CA THR A 236 -10.96 -2.40 -14.58
C THR A 236 -11.43 -3.48 -15.56
N PRO A 237 -11.00 -4.74 -15.41
CA PRO A 237 -11.49 -5.81 -16.27
C PRO A 237 -13.01 -5.92 -16.34
N SER A 238 -13.69 -5.58 -15.23
CA SER A 238 -15.14 -5.72 -15.03
C SER A 238 -15.83 -4.40 -14.64
N SER A 239 -15.22 -3.24 -14.90
CA SER A 239 -15.84 -1.94 -14.59
C SER A 239 -15.44 -0.88 -15.59
N TYR A 240 -16.42 -0.06 -15.95
CA TYR A 240 -16.35 0.98 -16.95
C TYR A 240 -16.88 2.29 -16.36
N ALA A 241 -16.28 3.41 -16.73
CA ALA A 241 -16.71 4.74 -16.35
C ALA A 241 -17.28 5.50 -17.55
N GLN A 242 -18.08 6.52 -17.23
CA GLN A 242 -18.42 7.55 -18.21
C GLN A 242 -17.20 8.46 -18.44
N PRO A 243 -16.99 8.94 -19.68
CA PRO A 243 -16.15 10.11 -19.90
C PRO A 243 -16.63 11.25 -18.99
N SER A 244 -15.69 11.84 -18.25
CA SER A 244 -15.99 12.92 -17.31
C SER A 244 -14.85 13.92 -17.32
N ARG A 245 -15.20 15.19 -17.11
CA ARG A 245 -14.20 16.27 -16.99
C ARG A 245 -13.66 16.28 -15.57
N LEU A 246 -12.41 16.69 -15.44
CA LEU A 246 -11.80 16.99 -14.14
C LEU A 246 -11.92 18.49 -13.88
N LYS A 247 -12.12 18.87 -12.62
CA LYS A 247 -12.20 20.27 -12.20
C LYS A 247 -10.81 20.89 -12.25
N SER A 248 -10.64 21.92 -13.07
CA SER A 248 -9.38 22.64 -13.24
C SER A 248 -8.91 23.35 -11.96
N GLU A 249 -9.79 23.54 -10.98
CA GLU A 249 -9.44 24.04 -9.65
C GLU A 249 -8.54 23.06 -8.85
N TYR A 250 -8.65 21.76 -9.11
CA TYR A 250 -7.91 20.72 -8.39
C TYR A 250 -6.80 20.08 -9.21
N VAL A 251 -6.86 20.14 -10.55
CA VAL A 251 -5.87 19.48 -11.41
C VAL A 251 -5.40 20.32 -12.57
N SER A 252 -4.20 19.99 -13.05
CA SER A 252 -3.56 20.55 -14.24
C SER A 252 -2.98 19.41 -15.08
N GLU A 253 -3.08 19.50 -16.40
CA GLU A 253 -2.45 18.55 -17.33
C GLU A 253 -0.95 18.84 -17.55
N THR A 254 -0.45 19.92 -16.97
CA THR A 254 0.96 20.31 -16.99
C THR A 254 1.41 20.78 -15.62
N PHE A 255 2.68 20.59 -15.32
CA PHE A 255 3.32 21.19 -14.15
C PHE A 255 3.21 22.72 -14.22
N LYS A 256 2.79 23.34 -13.11
CA LYS A 256 2.80 24.79 -12.92
C LYS A 256 2.80 25.14 -11.44
N THR A 257 3.17 26.38 -11.13
CA THR A 257 3.11 26.91 -9.76
C THR A 257 1.72 26.69 -9.14
N GLY A 258 1.67 26.14 -7.93
CA GLY A 258 0.44 25.77 -7.24
C GLY A 258 -0.11 24.37 -7.61
N TYR A 259 0.51 23.66 -8.55
CA TYR A 259 0.14 22.30 -9.00
C TYR A 259 1.41 21.46 -9.11
N THR A 260 2.00 21.12 -7.97
CA THR A 260 3.33 20.49 -7.92
C THR A 260 3.27 18.97 -7.72
N MET A 261 2.16 18.46 -7.18
CA MET A 261 2.03 17.04 -6.87
C MET A 261 1.62 16.23 -8.10
N GLN A 262 2.59 15.60 -8.77
CA GLN A 262 2.31 14.72 -9.91
C GLN A 262 1.50 13.48 -9.47
N ILE A 263 0.35 13.26 -10.11
CA ILE A 263 -0.51 12.09 -9.95
C ILE A 263 -0.15 11.03 -10.99
N THR A 264 -0.01 11.44 -12.24
CA THR A 264 0.27 10.62 -13.41
C THR A 264 1.21 11.39 -14.33
N ASP A 265 1.73 10.77 -15.38
CA ASP A 265 2.64 11.39 -16.35
C ASP A 265 2.14 12.75 -16.86
N ASN A 266 0.81 12.91 -17.00
CA ASN A 266 0.17 14.11 -17.53
C ASN A 266 -0.88 14.71 -16.57
N LEU A 267 -0.75 14.52 -15.26
CA LEU A 267 -1.73 15.08 -14.30
C LEU A 267 -1.05 15.52 -13.01
N TRP A 268 -1.19 16.79 -12.67
CA TRP A 268 -0.70 17.41 -11.45
C TRP A 268 -1.86 17.89 -10.60
N LEU A 269 -1.79 17.60 -9.30
CA LEU A 269 -2.77 18.03 -8.32
C LEU A 269 -2.40 19.40 -7.77
N ASN A 270 -3.41 20.23 -7.52
CA ASN A 270 -3.28 21.48 -6.81
C ASN A 270 -2.69 21.22 -5.40
N ASP A 271 -1.73 22.04 -4.98
CA ASP A 271 -1.06 21.92 -3.69
C ASP A 271 -2.05 22.01 -2.53
N SER A 272 -3.12 22.79 -2.69
CA SER A 272 -4.21 22.97 -1.72
C SER A 272 -5.18 21.79 -1.59
N PHE A 273 -4.99 20.72 -2.36
CA PHE A 273 -5.88 19.57 -2.28
C PHE A 273 -5.70 18.77 -0.98
N LYS A 274 -4.56 18.94 -0.28
CA LYS A 274 -4.34 18.33 1.03
C LYS A 274 -5.38 18.81 2.04
N GLU A 275 -5.74 20.09 1.99
CA GLU A 275 -6.74 20.75 2.82
C GLU A 275 -8.14 20.20 2.51
N VAL A 276 -8.45 20.01 1.23
CA VAL A 276 -9.69 19.34 0.81
C VAL A 276 -9.77 17.91 1.37
N ALA A 277 -8.67 17.15 1.27
CA ALA A 277 -8.61 15.80 1.79
C ALA A 277 -8.77 15.76 3.32
N MET A 278 -8.14 16.70 4.04
CA MET A 278 -8.29 16.84 5.50
C MET A 278 -9.72 17.21 5.89
N GLN A 279 -10.37 18.11 5.14
CA GLN A 279 -11.76 18.48 5.41
C GLN A 279 -12.71 17.29 5.20
N GLU A 280 -12.47 16.47 4.18
CA GLU A 280 -13.24 15.24 3.97
C GLU A 280 -13.03 14.23 5.10
N ILE A 281 -11.83 14.13 5.65
CA ILE A 281 -11.58 13.31 6.85
C ILE A 281 -12.43 13.85 8.00
N ILE A 282 -12.35 15.15 8.30
CA ILE A 282 -13.11 15.79 9.39
C ILE A 282 -14.61 15.57 9.25
N ASN A 283 -15.15 15.75 8.06
CA ASN A 283 -16.59 15.62 7.79
C ASN A 283 -17.07 14.15 7.77
N THR A 284 -16.15 13.19 7.61
CA THR A 284 -16.49 11.77 7.62
C THR A 284 -16.81 11.33 9.05
N PRO A 285 -18.04 10.87 9.33
CA PRO A 285 -18.41 10.45 10.68
C PRO A 285 -17.65 9.20 11.09
N LEU A 286 -17.30 9.12 12.37
CA LEU A 286 -16.79 7.88 12.95
C LEU A 286 -17.86 6.79 12.94
N LYS A 287 -17.42 5.54 12.84
CA LYS A 287 -18.26 4.37 13.10
C LYS A 287 -17.87 3.76 14.45
N ASP A 288 -18.35 2.54 14.69
CA ASP A 288 -17.96 1.75 15.87
C ASP A 288 -16.44 1.62 16.02
N LYS A 289 -15.94 1.67 17.27
CA LYS A 289 -14.52 1.56 17.62
C LYS A 289 -13.93 0.13 17.48
N ARG A 290 -14.56 -0.76 16.72
CA ARG A 290 -13.97 -2.08 16.44
C ARG A 290 -12.82 -1.91 15.46
N TYR A 291 -11.88 -2.86 15.51
CA TYR A 291 -10.77 -2.91 14.56
C TYR A 291 -11.28 -2.77 13.12
N ARG A 292 -10.77 -1.75 12.43
CA ARG A 292 -11.01 -1.53 11.01
C ARG A 292 -9.78 -0.93 10.36
N TYR A 293 -9.08 -1.76 9.58
CA TYR A 293 -8.00 -1.29 8.72
C TYR A 293 -8.42 -0.05 7.92
N SER A 294 -7.73 1.06 8.19
CA SER A 294 -7.99 2.40 7.66
C SER A 294 -6.68 3.10 7.29
N CYS A 295 -6.54 3.45 6.02
CA CYS A 295 -5.41 4.27 5.57
C CYS A 295 -5.46 5.69 6.16
N ILE A 296 -6.66 6.16 6.54
CA ILE A 296 -6.89 7.52 7.02
C ILE A 296 -6.13 7.76 8.33
N ASN A 297 -6.07 6.76 9.21
CA ASN A 297 -5.28 6.83 10.43
C ASN A 297 -3.82 7.20 10.14
N PHE A 298 -3.23 6.58 9.12
CA PHE A 298 -1.83 6.81 8.76
C PHE A 298 -1.61 8.12 8.00
N ILE A 299 -2.65 8.68 7.38
CA ILE A 299 -2.62 10.06 6.89
C ILE A 299 -2.53 11.02 8.09
N LEU A 300 -3.39 10.84 9.11
CA LEU A 300 -3.36 11.68 10.31
C LEU A 300 -2.03 11.56 11.06
N LEU A 301 -1.50 10.34 11.21
CA LEU A 301 -0.18 10.13 11.84
C LEU A 301 0.95 10.76 11.03
N GLN A 302 0.91 10.69 9.70
CA GLN A 302 1.89 11.36 8.85
C GLN A 302 1.83 12.88 9.01
N GLN A 303 0.64 13.48 9.11
CA GLN A 303 0.48 14.91 9.40
C GLN A 303 1.07 15.31 10.76
N ILE A 304 0.90 14.47 11.79
CA ILE A 304 1.52 14.69 13.11
C ILE A 304 3.04 14.62 13.00
N VAL A 305 3.57 13.64 12.29
CA VAL A 305 5.01 13.47 12.08
C VAL A 305 5.60 14.72 11.42
N GLU A 306 5.05 15.15 10.28
CA GLU A 306 5.54 16.34 9.55
C GLU A 306 5.51 17.60 10.42
N ARG A 307 4.46 17.75 11.24
CA ARG A 307 4.35 18.91 12.13
C ARG A 307 5.42 18.93 13.23
N LEU A 308 5.77 17.77 13.77
CA LEU A 308 6.69 17.65 14.90
C LEU A 308 8.16 17.49 14.47
N SER A 309 8.43 17.08 13.23
CA SER A 309 9.79 16.92 12.71
C SER A 309 10.43 18.20 12.21
N GLY A 310 9.62 19.22 11.87
CA GLY A 310 10.05 20.31 10.98
C GLY A 310 10.20 19.82 9.55
#